data_AF-A0A6B3H753-F1
#
_entry.id   AF-A0A6B3H753-F1
#
_cell.length_a   1.000
_cell.length_b   1.000
_cell.length_c   1.000
_cell.angle_alpha   90.00
_cell.angle_beta   90.00
_cell.angle_gamma   90.00
#
_symmetry.space_group_name_H-M   'P 1'
#
loop_
_entity.id
_entity.type
_entity.pdbx_description
1 polymer ?
#
loop_
_entity_poly.entity_id
_entity_poly.type
_entity_poly.pdbx_seq_one_letter_code
_entity_poly.pdbx_strand_id
1 'polypeptide(L)'
;YLNPGSTLHEPYEPDGTGCTSDGDSFKGAYVRGLGLLNKALPDRPYSAYLDRQADTAYAKNRTSLDQYGPHWAGPLKDLGNGCQHSAL
;
A
#
# COMPACT_ATOMS: atom_id res chain seq x y z
N TYR A 1 0.75 -12.17 -9.13
CA TYR A 1 1.75 -12.35 -8.05
C TYR A 1 1.59 -11.18 -7.09
N LEU A 2 1.69 -11.38 -5.78
CA LEU A 2 1.32 -10.38 -4.77
C LEU A 2 2.34 -9.23 -4.60
N ASN A 3 3.59 -9.43 -5.02
CA ASN A 3 4.67 -8.47 -4.77
C ASN A 3 5.60 -8.26 -5.98
N PRO A 4 5.07 -7.97 -7.18
CA PRO A 4 5.87 -7.75 -8.37
C PRO A 4 6.76 -6.52 -8.17
N GLY A 5 8.04 -6.61 -8.55
CA GLY A 5 8.98 -5.50 -8.36
C GLY A 5 9.18 -5.08 -6.89
N SER A 6 8.92 -5.99 -5.93
CA SER A 6 9.02 -5.75 -4.48
C SER A 6 8.05 -4.71 -3.91
N THR A 7 6.97 -4.37 -4.62
CA THR A 7 5.85 -3.58 -4.08
C THR A 7 4.55 -4.37 -4.11
N LEU A 8 3.74 -4.22 -3.06
CA LEU A 8 2.48 -4.90 -2.88
C LEU A 8 1.48 -4.54 -3.99
N HIS A 9 0.88 -5.57 -4.57
CA HIS A 9 -0.04 -5.48 -5.70
C HIS A 9 -1.16 -6.51 -5.54
N GLU A 10 -2.41 -6.07 -5.48
CA GLU A 10 -3.54 -6.99 -5.44
C GLU A 10 -3.71 -7.68 -6.80
N PRO A 11 -4.13 -8.95 -6.82
CA PRO A 11 -4.52 -9.63 -8.05
C PRO A 11 -5.63 -8.90 -8.83
N TYR A 12 -6.43 -8.09 -8.14
CA TYR A 12 -7.46 -7.25 -8.71
C TYR A 12 -7.32 -5.83 -8.16
N GLU A 13 -6.55 -5.02 -8.88
CA GLU A 13 -6.29 -3.61 -8.57
C GLU A 13 -6.82 -2.74 -9.74
N PRO A 14 -8.15 -2.64 -9.92
CA PRO A 14 -8.77 -1.98 -11.07
C PRO A 14 -8.60 -0.45 -11.04
N ASP A 15 -8.33 0.13 -12.21
CA ASP A 15 -8.43 1.58 -12.43
C ASP A 15 -9.90 2.01 -12.51
N GLY A 16 -10.18 3.26 -12.12
CA GLY A 16 -11.47 3.92 -12.34
C GLY A 16 -12.58 3.50 -11.37
N THR A 17 -12.25 2.84 -10.26
CA THR A 17 -13.21 2.52 -9.19
C THR A 17 -13.45 3.68 -8.22
N GLY A 18 -12.66 4.76 -8.30
CA GLY A 18 -12.71 5.84 -7.32
C GLY A 18 -12.31 5.40 -5.91
N CYS A 19 -11.55 4.30 -5.78
CA CYS A 19 -11.09 3.76 -4.50
C CYS A 19 -12.23 3.43 -3.52
N THR A 20 -13.37 2.94 -4.03
CA THR A 20 -14.56 2.59 -3.22
C THR A 20 -14.76 1.09 -3.04
N SER A 21 -13.85 0.25 -3.54
CA SER A 21 -13.95 -1.20 -3.42
C SER A 21 -13.32 -1.68 -2.11
N ASP A 22 -13.77 -2.83 -1.61
CA ASP A 22 -13.14 -3.46 -0.44
C ASP A 22 -11.66 -3.74 -0.69
N GLY A 23 -11.30 -4.07 -1.94
CA GLY A 23 -9.93 -4.37 -2.36
C GLY A 23 -8.95 -3.24 -2.08
N ASP A 24 -9.39 -1.99 -2.21
CA ASP A 24 -8.58 -0.80 -1.96
C ASP A 24 -8.09 -0.73 -0.50
N SER A 25 -8.78 -1.39 0.41
CA SER A 25 -8.49 -1.45 1.84
C SER A 25 -7.42 -2.49 2.22
N PHE A 26 -7.19 -3.48 1.37
CA PHE A 26 -6.50 -4.72 1.75
C PHE A 26 -5.00 -4.53 2.00
N LYS A 27 -4.29 -3.71 1.19
CA LYS A 27 -2.87 -3.39 1.43
C LYS A 27 -2.64 -2.87 2.83
N GLY A 28 -3.48 -1.94 3.26
CA GLY A 28 -3.38 -1.34 4.58
C GLY A 28 -3.57 -2.35 5.70
N ALA A 29 -4.53 -3.26 5.59
CA ALA A 29 -4.71 -4.31 6.60
C ALA A 29 -3.49 -5.25 6.65
N TYR A 30 -2.97 -5.62 5.48
CA TYR A 30 -1.78 -6.47 5.34
C TYR A 30 -0.54 -5.85 6.00
N VAL A 31 -0.18 -4.60 5.66
CA VAL A 31 1.04 -3.97 6.21
C VAL A 31 0.93 -3.69 7.70
N ARG A 32 -0.27 -3.38 8.23
CA ARG A 32 -0.49 -3.20 9.66
C ARG A 32 -0.31 -4.50 10.43
N GLY A 33 -0.94 -5.58 9.95
CA GLY A 33 -0.77 -6.91 10.54
C GLY A 33 0.69 -7.36 10.53
N LEU A 34 1.37 -7.18 9.39
CA LEU A 34 2.78 -7.50 9.27
C LEU A 34 3.66 -6.62 10.18
N GLY A 35 3.32 -5.34 10.34
CA GLY A 35 3.99 -4.43 11.27
C GLY A 35 3.86 -4.87 12.73
N LEU A 36 2.69 -5.38 13.14
CA LEU A 36 2.50 -5.93 14.48
C LEU A 36 3.33 -7.20 14.69
N LEU A 37 3.33 -8.12 13.71
CA LEU A 37 4.20 -9.30 13.75
C LEU A 37 5.67 -8.92 13.82
N ASN A 38 6.10 -7.97 12.98
CA ASN A 38 7.48 -7.48 12.95
C ASN A 38 7.93 -6.92 14.31
N LYS A 39 7.04 -6.20 15.01
CA LYS A 39 7.31 -5.67 16.37
C LYS A 39 7.46 -6.78 17.41
N ALA A 40 6.79 -7.92 17.23
CA ALA A 40 6.85 -9.05 18.15
C ALA A 40 8.10 -9.94 17.97
N LEU A 41 8.77 -9.84 16.81
CA LEU A 41 9.97 -10.61 16.49
C LEU A 41 11.25 -9.86 16.93
N PRO A 42 12.25 -10.54 17.52
CA PRO A 42 13.42 -9.91 18.10
C PRO A 42 14.33 -9.23 17.05
N ASP A 43 14.42 -9.81 15.86
CA ASP A 43 15.24 -9.36 14.73
C ASP A 43 14.48 -8.48 13.72
N ARG A 44 13.16 -8.31 13.91
CA ARG A 44 12.30 -7.45 13.08
C ARG A 44 12.53 -7.64 11.57
N PRO A 45 12.37 -8.86 11.06
CA PRO A 45 12.83 -9.25 9.72
C PRO A 45 12.06 -8.57 8.58
N TYR A 46 10.91 -7.95 8.86
CA TYR A 46 10.06 -7.32 7.85
C TYR A 46 10.26 -5.81 7.74
N SER A 47 11.15 -5.22 8.54
CA SER A 47 11.36 -3.76 8.56
C SER A 47 11.71 -3.21 7.17
N ALA A 48 12.72 -3.79 6.51
CA ALA A 48 13.15 -3.39 5.17
C ALA A 48 12.10 -3.62 4.07
N TYR A 49 11.13 -4.51 4.30
CA TYR A 49 10.00 -4.69 3.40
C TYR A 49 8.95 -3.60 3.60
N LEU A 50 8.58 -3.32 4.85
CA LEU A 50 7.60 -2.29 5.22
C LEU A 50 8.08 -0.89 4.84
N ASP A 51 9.34 -0.56 5.12
CA ASP A 51 9.94 0.73 4.75
C ASP A 51 9.88 0.95 3.24
N ARG A 52 10.18 -0.10 2.46
CA ARG A 52 10.10 -0.06 0.99
C ARG A 52 8.68 0.18 0.47
N GLN A 53 7.66 -0.39 1.12
CA GLN A 53 6.27 -0.14 0.73
C GLN A 53 5.93 1.35 0.93
N ALA A 54 6.27 1.89 2.10
CA ALA A 54 6.06 3.29 2.44
C ALA A 54 6.83 4.23 1.47
N ASP A 55 8.13 3.99 1.27
CA ASP A 55 8.98 4.79 0.40
C ASP A 55 8.48 4.78 -1.06
N THR A 56 8.06 3.62 -1.57
CA THR A 56 7.60 3.50 -2.96
C THR A 56 6.27 4.21 -3.14
N ALA A 57 5.31 4.02 -2.23
CA ALA A 57 4.03 4.72 -2.27
C ALA A 57 4.22 6.23 -2.15
N TYR A 58 5.10 6.67 -1.24
CA TYR A 58 5.46 8.08 -1.06
C TYR A 58 6.11 8.68 -2.31
N ALA A 59 6.98 7.95 -2.99
CA ALA A 59 7.66 8.47 -4.17
C ALA A 59 6.76 8.49 -5.43
N LYS A 60 5.82 7.56 -5.55
CA LYS A 60 5.18 7.25 -6.85
C LYS A 60 3.66 7.31 -6.88
N ASN A 61 3.00 7.33 -5.72
CA ASN A 61 1.55 7.12 -5.63
C ASN A 61 0.87 8.13 -4.70
N ARG A 62 1.31 9.38 -4.75
CA ARG A 62 0.66 10.45 -3.99
C ARG A 62 0.57 11.76 -4.76
N THR A 63 -0.40 12.57 -4.37
CA THR A 63 -0.47 13.98 -4.75
C THR A 63 0.44 14.83 -3.86
N SER A 64 0.55 16.12 -4.17
CA SER A 64 1.24 17.11 -3.31
C SER A 64 0.56 17.33 -1.95
N LEU A 65 -0.66 16.81 -1.76
CA LEU A 65 -1.42 16.87 -0.52
C LEU A 65 -1.41 15.54 0.24
N ASP A 66 -0.51 14.62 -0.12
CA ASP A 66 -0.41 13.28 0.47
C ASP A 66 -1.72 12.47 0.38
N GLN A 67 -2.43 12.64 -0.73
CA GLN A 67 -3.53 11.75 -1.08
C GLN A 67 -3.00 10.59 -1.92
N TYR A 68 -3.31 9.37 -1.51
CA TYR A 68 -2.77 8.14 -2.11
C TYR A 68 -3.80 7.41 -2.97
N GLY A 69 -3.33 6.82 -4.06
CA GLY A 69 -4.12 5.93 -4.91
C GLY A 69 -3.91 4.44 -4.60
N PRO A 70 -4.44 3.54 -5.43
CA PRO A 70 -4.30 2.10 -5.20
C PRO A 70 -2.86 1.63 -5.50
N HIS A 71 -2.28 2.09 -6.61
CA HIS A 71 -1.01 1.60 -7.17
C HIS A 71 0.22 2.12 -6.43
N TRP A 72 0.58 1.51 -5.30
CA TRP A 72 1.79 1.89 -4.55
C TRP A 72 3.07 1.88 -5.38
N ALA A 73 3.15 1.02 -6.40
CA ALA A 73 4.27 0.99 -7.35
C ALA A 73 4.26 2.13 -8.38
N GLY A 74 3.18 2.91 -8.42
CA GLY A 74 2.87 3.93 -9.40
C GLY A 74 2.40 3.36 -10.76
N PRO A 75 1.92 4.24 -11.65
CA PRO A 75 1.62 5.65 -11.41
C PRO A 75 0.32 5.85 -10.62
N LEU A 76 0.13 7.03 -10.03
CA LEU A 76 -1.13 7.44 -9.41
C LEU A 76 -2.29 7.39 -10.43
N LYS A 77 -3.44 6.82 -10.04
CA LYS A 77 -4.62 6.65 -10.91
C LYS A 77 -5.91 7.21 -10.31
N ASP A 78 -6.28 6.72 -9.14
CA ASP A 78 -7.51 7.09 -8.44
C ASP A 78 -7.20 7.67 -7.07
N LEU A 79 -8.18 8.38 -6.49
CA LEU A 79 -8.15 8.90 -5.13
C LEU A 79 -9.49 8.60 -4.47
N GLY A 80 -9.46 8.23 -3.19
CA GLY A 80 -10.68 8.01 -2.41
C GLY A 80 -10.37 7.42 -1.04
N ASN A 81 -11.42 7.19 -0.24
CA ASN A 81 -11.27 6.78 1.15
C ASN A 81 -10.58 5.41 1.29
N GLY A 82 -10.93 4.43 0.46
CA GLY A 82 -10.36 3.08 0.44
C GLY A 82 -8.83 3.13 0.32
N CYS A 83 -8.35 3.78 -0.73
CA CYS A 83 -6.91 3.95 -0.98
C CYS A 83 -6.22 4.77 0.11
N GLN A 84 -6.85 5.87 0.55
CA GLN A 84 -6.25 6.75 1.56
C GLN A 84 -6.06 6.03 2.89
N HIS A 85 -7.09 5.34 3.38
CA HIS A 85 -6.96 4.58 4.62
C HIS A 85 -6.08 3.34 4.42
N SER A 86 -5.82 2.88 3.20
CA SER A 86 -4.86 1.81 2.96
C SER A 86 -3.42 2.27 3.25
N ALA A 87 -3.11 3.53 2.93
CA ALA A 87 -1.76 4.07 2.99
C ALA A 87 -1.37 4.71 4.36
N LEU A 88 -2.34 5.18 5.15
CA LEU A 88 -2.12 5.85 6.45
C LEU A 88 -1.80 4.88 7.61
#